data_AF-A0A444ZWF5-F1
#
_entry.id   AF-A0A444ZWF5-F1
#
_cell.length_a   1.000
_cell.length_b   1.000
_cell.length_c   1.000
_cell.angle_alpha   90.00
_cell.angle_beta   90.00
_cell.angle_gamma   90.00
#
_symmetry.space_group_name_H-M   'P 1'
#
loop_
_entity.id
_entity.type
_entity.pdbx_description
1 polymer ?
#
loop_
_entity_poly.entity_id
_entity_poly.type
_entity_poly.pdbx_seq_one_letter_code
_entity_poly.pdbx_strand_id
1 'polypeptide(L)'
;MNQEIKLNMGLNRSIAGMDPQLAAEKAVSVIGQGYDLCSDIRFSACKSSTLIEIDHKHTRDMLFPVPGSIRVHNVPSSIKCDKGERTRFHSDVLTFNQMSEHFNRQLSLSGKIPSGVFNAMFDMRKCWPKDAAATKSLAFDGCFISLYTVELDRTNLTLSDQVKKDVPSSWNPAALASFIDKYGTHVIVGVKMGGKDVVHIKQSKNSDLPPAELQKLLKQLADERMIMPSCGGRTIFLLLEDQL
;
A
#
# COMPACT_ATOMS: atom_id res chain seq x y z
N MET A 1 13.31 5.89 -16.31
CA MET A 1 11.85 5.89 -16.07
C MET A 1 11.69 5.60 -14.60
N ASN A 2 11.57 6.64 -13.77
CA ASN A 2 11.53 6.47 -12.32
C ASN A 2 10.13 5.95 -11.95
N GLN A 3 10.07 4.69 -11.52
CA GLN A 3 8.87 4.11 -10.94
C GLN A 3 8.73 4.64 -9.52
N GLU A 4 7.67 5.40 -9.27
CA GLU A 4 7.37 5.98 -7.96
C GLU A 4 6.59 4.94 -7.15
N ILE A 5 6.67 4.93 -5.82
CA ILE A 5 5.74 4.18 -4.97
C ILE A 5 5.09 5.11 -3.96
N LYS A 6 3.76 5.21 -4.01
CA LYS A 6 2.95 5.84 -2.95
C LYS A 6 2.26 4.73 -2.16
N LEU A 7 2.65 4.51 -0.91
CA LEU A 7 2.02 3.49 -0.05
C LEU A 7 0.70 4.04 0.51
N ASN A 8 -0.41 3.30 0.31
CA ASN A 8 -1.71 3.67 0.85
C ASN A 8 -1.99 2.95 2.17
N MET A 9 -1.48 3.45 3.29
CA MET A 9 -1.55 2.73 4.56
C MET A 9 -2.95 2.79 5.15
N GLY A 10 -3.67 1.67 5.06
CA GLY A 10 -4.94 1.48 5.75
C GLY A 10 -4.73 1.00 7.19
N LEU A 11 -5.54 1.52 8.12
CA LEU A 11 -5.73 0.95 9.46
C LEU A 11 -6.20 -0.51 9.37
N ASN A 12 -5.31 -1.47 9.60
CA ASN A 12 -5.66 -2.87 9.89
C ASN A 12 -5.57 -3.12 11.40
N ARG A 13 -6.15 -4.20 11.94
CA ARG A 13 -6.36 -4.43 13.39
C ARG A 13 -5.14 -4.20 14.29
N SER A 14 -3.90 -4.27 13.80
CA SER A 14 -2.70 -3.98 14.61
C SER A 14 -2.37 -2.48 14.77
N ILE A 15 -3.09 -1.59 14.07
CA ILE A 15 -2.97 -0.11 14.17
C ILE A 15 -4.30 0.50 14.67
N ALA A 16 -5.35 -0.32 14.85
CA ALA A 16 -6.53 0.10 15.60
C ALA A 16 -6.09 0.44 17.03
N GLY A 17 -5.95 1.73 17.33
CA GLY A 17 -5.45 2.22 18.62
C GLY A 17 -4.04 2.83 18.59
N MET A 18 -3.40 3.02 17.43
CA MET A 18 -2.21 3.88 17.38
C MET A 18 -2.63 5.32 17.64
N ASP A 19 -1.96 5.94 18.60
CA ASP A 19 -2.16 7.35 18.93
C ASP A 19 -1.96 8.22 17.66
N PRO A 20 -2.87 9.16 17.35
CA PRO A 20 -2.78 9.96 16.13
C PRO A 20 -1.47 10.74 15.99
N GLN A 21 -0.89 11.22 17.10
CA GLN A 21 0.38 11.94 17.09
C GLN A 21 1.51 10.98 16.70
N LEU A 22 1.57 9.80 17.33
CA LEU A 22 2.55 8.77 16.97
C LEU A 22 2.43 8.32 15.51
N ALA A 23 1.20 8.22 14.98
CA ALA A 23 0.98 7.86 13.58
C ALA A 23 1.54 8.92 12.61
N ALA A 24 1.38 10.21 12.94
CA ALA A 24 1.92 11.32 12.13
C ALA A 24 3.44 11.37 12.20
N GLU A 25 4.03 11.22 13.39
CA GLU A 25 5.49 11.12 13.58
C GLU A 25 6.06 9.95 12.78
N LYS A 26 5.39 8.78 12.84
CA LYS A 26 5.81 7.61 12.09
C LYS A 26 5.73 7.84 10.60
N ALA A 27 4.66 8.47 10.10
CA ALA A 27 4.48 8.79 8.68
C ALA A 27 5.61 9.68 8.13
N VAL A 28 6.07 10.68 8.90
CA VAL A 28 7.23 11.49 8.54
C VAL A 28 8.52 10.67 8.59
N SER A 29 8.71 9.88 9.65
CA SER A 29 9.97 9.16 9.88
C SER A 29 10.33 8.13 8.81
N VAL A 30 9.32 7.56 8.14
CA VAL A 30 9.53 6.52 7.11
C VAL A 30 9.86 7.08 5.74
N ILE A 31 9.72 8.39 5.53
CA ILE A 31 10.11 9.00 4.27
C ILE A 31 11.62 8.81 4.05
N GLY A 32 11.97 8.30 2.88
CA GLY A 32 13.33 7.93 2.50
C GLY A 32 13.79 6.57 2.97
N GLN A 33 12.97 5.82 3.72
CA GLN A 33 13.30 4.45 4.11
C GLN A 33 13.07 3.45 2.98
N GLY A 34 13.73 2.30 3.10
CA GLY A 34 13.58 1.16 2.21
C GLY A 34 12.25 0.42 2.41
N TYR A 35 11.76 -0.23 1.35
CA TYR A 35 10.52 -1.00 1.36
C TYR A 35 10.56 -2.17 0.37
N ASP A 36 9.97 -3.29 0.79
CA ASP A 36 9.80 -4.47 -0.07
C ASP A 36 8.44 -4.43 -0.75
N LEU A 37 8.41 -4.31 -2.08
CA LEU A 37 7.18 -4.27 -2.86
C LEU A 37 6.34 -5.55 -2.71
N CYS A 38 6.99 -6.68 -2.46
CA CYS A 38 6.33 -7.95 -2.21
C CYS A 38 5.71 -8.03 -0.81
N SER A 39 6.03 -7.09 0.08
CA SER A 39 5.42 -6.96 1.40
C SER A 39 4.14 -6.11 1.34
N ASP A 40 3.35 -6.24 2.39
CA ASP A 40 2.18 -5.39 2.61
C ASP A 40 2.61 -3.98 3.07
N ILE A 41 1.77 -2.98 2.83
CA ILE A 41 1.95 -1.53 3.07
C ILE A 41 2.03 -1.13 4.56
N ARG A 42 2.24 -2.06 5.48
CA ARG A 42 2.30 -1.75 6.91
C ARG A 42 3.65 -1.13 7.27
N PHE A 43 3.68 -0.24 8.26
CA PHE A 43 4.93 0.31 8.79
C PHE A 43 5.93 -0.77 9.24
N SER A 44 5.45 -1.95 9.66
CA SER A 44 6.30 -3.09 10.01
C SER A 44 7.10 -3.65 8.83
N ALA A 45 6.72 -3.34 7.59
CA ALA A 45 7.44 -3.72 6.38
C ALA A 45 8.46 -2.67 5.91
N CYS A 46 8.53 -1.51 6.57
CA CYS A 46 9.55 -0.50 6.29
C CYS A 46 10.92 -0.99 6.82
N LYS A 47 11.96 -0.85 6.00
CA LYS A 47 13.34 -1.09 6.43
C LYS A 47 13.78 0.05 7.32
N SER A 48 14.65 -0.23 8.29
CA SER A 48 15.22 0.80 9.18
C SER A 48 16.25 1.71 8.50
N SER A 49 16.72 1.34 7.31
CA SER A 49 17.74 2.10 6.58
C SER A 49 17.12 3.26 5.80
N THR A 50 17.67 4.47 5.95
CA THR A 50 17.36 5.62 5.08
C THR A 50 18.24 5.56 3.82
N LEU A 51 17.60 5.50 2.66
CA LEU A 51 18.28 5.27 1.38
C LEU A 51 18.68 6.56 0.68
N ILE A 52 18.01 7.66 0.99
CA ILE A 52 18.18 8.96 0.33
C ILE A 52 18.65 10.02 1.33
N GLU A 53 19.38 10.99 0.83
CA GLU A 53 19.80 12.15 1.62
C GLU A 53 18.61 13.09 1.82
N ILE A 54 18.36 13.43 3.08
CA ILE A 54 17.32 14.38 3.49
C ILE A 54 18.00 15.46 4.34
N ASP A 55 17.73 16.72 4.02
CA ASP A 55 18.31 17.84 4.74
C ASP A 55 17.60 18.05 6.10
N HIS A 56 18.26 17.57 7.15
CA HIS A 56 17.81 17.73 8.53
C HIS A 56 18.31 19.04 9.18
N LYS A 57 19.05 19.91 8.47
CA LYS A 57 19.47 21.22 9.01
C LYS A 57 18.36 22.26 8.87
N HIS A 58 17.58 22.18 7.79
CA HIS A 58 16.45 23.08 7.53
C HIS A 58 15.13 22.40 7.86
N THR A 59 14.71 22.51 9.11
CA THR A 59 13.50 21.89 9.62
C THR A 59 12.44 22.90 10.04
N ARG A 60 11.18 22.47 10.04
CA ARG A 60 10.03 23.23 10.52
C ARG A 60 9.09 22.34 11.31
N ASP A 61 8.23 22.98 12.10
CA ASP A 61 7.11 22.27 12.69
C ASP A 61 5.98 22.15 11.66
N MET A 62 5.41 20.95 11.56
CA MET A 62 4.38 20.61 10.59
C MET A 62 3.07 20.31 11.31
N LEU A 63 2.02 21.05 10.92
CA LEU A 63 0.66 20.82 11.40
C LEU A 63 -0.06 19.87 10.46
N PHE A 64 -0.74 18.87 11.02
CA PHE A 64 -1.48 17.87 10.27
C PHE A 64 -2.97 18.25 10.19
N PRO A 65 -3.62 18.06 9.03
CA PRO A 65 -5.00 18.49 8.79
C PRO A 65 -6.00 17.47 9.37
N VAL A 66 -5.92 17.21 10.68
CA VAL A 66 -6.82 16.32 11.43
C VAL A 66 -7.32 16.99 12.72
N PRO A 67 -8.48 16.58 13.26
CA PRO A 67 -8.95 17.08 14.55
C PRO A 67 -7.93 16.79 15.67
N GLY A 68 -7.70 17.76 16.56
CA GLY A 68 -6.78 17.59 17.71
C GLY A 68 -5.42 18.29 17.58
N SER A 69 -5.20 19.13 16.57
CA SER A 69 -4.01 19.98 16.44
C SER A 69 -2.67 19.23 16.50
N ILE A 70 -2.60 18.09 15.82
CA ILE A 70 -1.38 17.27 15.73
C ILE A 70 -0.24 18.08 15.10
N ARG A 71 0.90 18.12 15.79
CA ARG A 71 2.09 18.86 15.39
C ARG A 71 3.30 17.95 15.48
N VAL A 72 3.98 17.76 14.36
CA VAL A 72 5.26 17.05 14.34
C VAL A 72 6.38 18.08 14.27
N HIS A 73 7.34 17.98 15.18
CA HIS A 73 8.46 18.89 15.27
C HIS A 73 9.63 18.47 14.37
N ASN A 74 10.47 19.44 14.02
CA ASN A 74 11.74 19.20 13.30
C ASN A 74 11.58 18.42 11.98
N VAL A 75 10.49 18.65 11.25
CA VAL A 75 10.24 18.01 9.96
C VAL A 75 11.11 18.68 8.89
N PRO A 76 11.89 17.93 8.10
CA PRO A 76 12.64 18.47 6.97
C PRO A 76 11.75 19.27 6.02
N SER A 77 12.24 20.42 5.56
CA SER A 77 11.45 21.35 4.74
C SER A 77 11.03 20.77 3.39
N SER A 78 11.75 19.77 2.89
CA SER A 78 11.40 19.00 1.69
C SER A 78 10.20 18.08 1.88
N ILE A 79 9.79 17.77 3.12
CA ILE A 79 8.60 16.96 3.37
C ILE A 79 7.37 17.88 3.46
N LYS A 80 6.34 17.51 2.70
CA LYS A 80 5.05 18.21 2.60
C LYS A 80 3.95 17.33 3.16
N CYS A 81 2.89 17.98 3.63
CA CYS A 81 1.68 17.30 4.10
C CYS A 81 0.48 17.94 3.42
N ASP A 82 -0.28 17.13 2.70
CA ASP A 82 -1.50 17.54 2.02
C ASP A 82 -2.73 16.93 2.69
N LYS A 83 -3.85 17.64 2.60
CA LYS A 83 -5.14 17.13 3.08
C LYS A 83 -5.54 15.91 2.26
N GLY A 84 -6.04 14.89 2.95
CA GLY A 84 -6.53 13.68 2.29
C GLY A 84 -7.92 13.86 1.68
N GLU A 85 -8.40 12.79 1.09
CA GLU A 85 -9.70 12.71 0.43
C GLU A 85 -10.40 11.40 0.80
N ARG A 86 -11.72 11.38 0.66
CA ARG A 86 -12.53 10.18 0.78
C ARG A 86 -13.11 9.83 -0.59
N THR A 87 -12.85 8.61 -1.02
CA THR A 87 -13.31 8.13 -2.33
C THR A 87 -13.83 6.69 -2.21
N ARG A 88 -15.00 6.42 -2.79
CA ARG A 88 -15.49 5.05 -3.00
C ARG A 88 -15.05 4.59 -4.37
N PHE A 89 -14.44 3.42 -4.45
CA PHE A 89 -14.04 2.78 -5.69
C PHE A 89 -14.71 1.42 -5.80
N HIS A 90 -15.31 1.16 -6.94
CA HIS A 90 -15.69 -0.19 -7.34
C HIS A 90 -14.86 -0.58 -8.56
N SER A 91 -14.44 -1.84 -8.61
CA SER A 91 -13.79 -2.40 -9.78
C SER A 91 -14.79 -3.15 -10.66
N ASP A 92 -14.46 -3.27 -11.94
CA ASP A 92 -15.03 -4.31 -12.79
C ASP A 92 -14.62 -5.72 -12.31
N VAL A 93 -15.18 -6.75 -12.94
CA VAL A 93 -14.73 -8.14 -12.76
C VAL A 93 -13.50 -8.34 -13.64
N LEU A 94 -12.32 -8.37 -13.02
CA LEU A 94 -11.04 -8.39 -13.72
C LEU A 94 -10.36 -9.75 -13.60
N THR A 95 -9.56 -10.10 -14.61
CA THR A 95 -8.63 -11.23 -14.50
C THR A 95 -7.52 -10.93 -13.50
N PHE A 96 -6.80 -11.97 -13.05
CA PHE A 96 -5.66 -11.83 -12.13
C PHE A 96 -4.65 -10.77 -12.60
N ASN A 97 -4.25 -10.81 -13.86
CA ASN A 97 -3.24 -9.88 -14.39
C ASN A 97 -3.76 -8.44 -14.48
N GLN A 98 -5.02 -8.25 -14.89
CA GLN A 98 -5.63 -6.92 -14.97
C GLN A 98 -5.78 -6.30 -13.57
N MET A 99 -6.19 -7.08 -12.59
CA MET A 99 -6.30 -6.61 -11.21
C MET A 99 -4.92 -6.35 -10.59
N SER A 100 -3.93 -7.21 -10.83
CA SER A 100 -2.55 -6.96 -10.42
C SER A 100 -2.00 -5.66 -10.99
N GLU A 101 -2.22 -5.41 -12.28
CA GLU A 101 -1.80 -4.16 -12.92
C GLU A 101 -2.56 -2.95 -12.35
N HIS A 102 -3.86 -3.09 -12.05
CA HIS A 102 -4.64 -2.05 -11.39
C HIS A 102 -4.01 -1.65 -10.05
N PHE A 103 -3.65 -2.62 -9.20
CA PHE A 103 -2.99 -2.34 -7.92
C PHE A 103 -1.59 -1.74 -8.10
N ASN A 104 -0.82 -2.20 -9.07
CA ASN A 104 0.50 -1.65 -9.37
C ASN A 104 0.42 -0.18 -9.82
N ARG A 105 -0.56 0.18 -10.66
CA ARG A 105 -0.78 1.58 -11.06
C ARG A 105 -1.12 2.49 -9.90
N GLN A 106 -1.85 2.00 -8.89
CA GLN A 106 -2.11 2.78 -7.67
C GLN A 106 -0.83 3.07 -6.88
N LEU A 107 0.15 2.18 -6.99
CA LEU A 107 1.49 2.36 -6.46
C LEU A 107 2.42 3.06 -7.46
N SER A 108 1.94 3.68 -8.55
CA SER A 108 2.76 4.28 -9.61
C SER A 108 3.78 3.33 -10.28
N LEU A 109 3.48 2.03 -10.29
CA LEU A 109 4.26 0.98 -10.94
C LEU A 109 3.61 0.52 -12.24
N SER A 110 4.42 0.00 -13.15
CA SER A 110 3.97 -0.64 -14.38
C SER A 110 4.09 -2.16 -14.33
N GLY A 111 3.31 -2.86 -15.16
CA GLY A 111 3.38 -4.30 -15.31
C GLY A 111 2.43 -5.08 -14.41
N LYS A 112 2.49 -6.41 -14.57
CA LYS A 112 1.49 -7.37 -14.07
C LYS A 112 1.99 -8.31 -12.96
N ILE A 113 3.19 -8.05 -12.42
CA ILE A 113 3.72 -8.84 -11.31
C ILE A 113 3.00 -8.39 -10.03
N PRO A 114 2.37 -9.29 -9.27
CA PRO A 114 1.58 -8.90 -8.11
C PRO A 114 2.44 -8.32 -7.00
N SER A 115 2.06 -7.13 -6.53
CA SER A 115 2.59 -6.52 -5.32
C SER A 115 2.07 -7.22 -4.06
N GLY A 116 2.77 -7.02 -2.94
CA GLY A 116 2.33 -7.54 -1.65
C GLY A 116 0.98 -6.98 -1.20
N VAL A 117 0.65 -5.75 -1.61
CA VAL A 117 -0.67 -5.14 -1.36
C VAL A 117 -1.78 -5.91 -2.07
N PHE A 118 -1.58 -6.27 -3.35
CA PHE A 118 -2.51 -7.11 -4.09
C PHE A 118 -2.64 -8.49 -3.43
N ASN A 119 -1.51 -9.10 -3.05
CA ASN A 119 -1.51 -10.41 -2.41
C ASN A 119 -2.26 -10.40 -1.08
N ALA A 120 -2.04 -9.37 -0.25
CA ALA A 120 -2.75 -9.18 1.00
C ALA A 120 -4.24 -8.90 0.79
N MET A 121 -4.61 -8.16 -0.27
CA MET A 121 -6.00 -7.82 -0.57
C MET A 121 -6.86 -9.03 -0.94
N PHE A 122 -6.30 -10.01 -1.67
CA PHE A 122 -7.05 -11.18 -2.16
C PHE A 122 -6.62 -12.51 -1.52
N ASP A 123 -5.83 -12.44 -0.45
CA ASP A 123 -5.29 -13.60 0.26
C ASP A 123 -4.56 -14.57 -0.68
N MET A 124 -3.64 -14.02 -1.48
CA MET A 124 -2.76 -14.80 -2.35
C MET A 124 -1.55 -15.25 -1.53
N ARG A 125 -1.41 -16.57 -1.36
CA ARG A 125 -0.41 -17.17 -0.47
C ARG A 125 0.57 -18.10 -1.19
N LYS A 126 0.35 -18.39 -2.47
CA LYS A 126 1.20 -19.29 -3.27
C LYS A 126 2.16 -18.44 -4.10
N CYS A 127 3.00 -19.10 -4.91
CA CYS A 127 3.71 -18.37 -5.94
C CYS A 127 2.72 -17.83 -6.98
N TRP A 128 2.97 -16.62 -7.48
CA TRP A 128 2.01 -15.91 -8.31
C TRP A 128 1.50 -16.69 -9.53
N PRO A 129 2.27 -17.58 -10.21
CA PRO A 129 1.72 -18.35 -11.33
C PRO A 129 0.64 -19.34 -10.88
N LYS A 130 0.79 -19.94 -9.68
CA LYS A 130 -0.19 -20.88 -9.11
C LYS A 130 -1.46 -20.16 -8.69
N ASP A 131 -1.33 -18.99 -8.06
CA ASP A 131 -2.51 -18.18 -7.68
C ASP A 131 -3.24 -17.64 -8.91
N ALA A 132 -2.51 -17.19 -9.93
CA ALA A 132 -3.08 -16.80 -11.22
C ALA A 132 -3.78 -17.98 -11.91
N ALA A 133 -3.20 -19.18 -11.85
CA ALA A 133 -3.78 -20.37 -12.43
C ALA A 133 -5.04 -20.85 -11.70
N ALA A 134 -5.19 -20.58 -10.40
CA ALA A 134 -6.36 -20.96 -9.60
C ALA A 134 -7.48 -19.91 -9.61
N THR A 135 -7.18 -18.67 -9.98
CA THR A 135 -8.11 -17.55 -9.96
C THR A 135 -8.80 -17.37 -11.32
N LYS A 136 -10.14 -17.33 -11.33
CA LYS A 136 -10.94 -16.96 -12.52
C LYS A 136 -11.00 -15.46 -12.69
N SER A 137 -11.49 -14.80 -11.65
CA SER A 137 -11.72 -13.36 -11.65
C SER A 137 -11.63 -12.79 -10.23
N LEU A 138 -11.40 -11.49 -10.18
CA LEU A 138 -11.25 -10.69 -8.96
C LEU A 138 -12.10 -9.43 -9.09
N ALA A 139 -12.75 -9.03 -8.01
CA ALA A 139 -13.47 -7.77 -7.94
C ALA A 139 -13.46 -7.21 -6.52
N PHE A 140 -13.56 -5.89 -6.37
CA PHE A 140 -13.70 -5.24 -5.07
C PHE A 140 -14.59 -3.99 -5.14
N ASP A 141 -15.21 -3.65 -4.01
CA ASP A 141 -15.89 -2.39 -3.74
C ASP A 141 -15.41 -1.91 -2.38
N GLY A 142 -14.90 -0.68 -2.34
CA GLY A 142 -14.21 -0.16 -1.17
C GLY A 142 -14.40 1.34 -0.98
N CYS A 143 -14.59 1.75 0.26
CA CYS A 143 -14.40 3.13 0.70
C CYS A 143 -12.95 3.31 1.19
N PHE A 144 -12.24 4.23 0.55
CA PHE A 144 -10.86 4.59 0.90
C PHE A 144 -10.87 6.01 1.45
N ILE A 145 -10.43 6.17 2.69
CA ILE A 145 -10.34 7.46 3.38
C ILE A 145 -8.87 7.73 3.62
N SER A 146 -8.32 8.68 2.87
CA SER A 146 -7.06 9.32 3.23
C SER A 146 -7.39 10.52 4.12
N LEU A 147 -6.80 10.57 5.31
CA LEU A 147 -6.89 11.73 6.21
C LEU A 147 -5.89 12.81 5.78
N TYR A 148 -4.68 12.37 5.45
CA TYR A 148 -3.61 13.23 4.95
C TYR A 148 -2.57 12.40 4.21
N THR A 149 -1.76 13.09 3.40
CA THR A 149 -0.66 12.49 2.65
C THR A 149 0.63 13.19 3.04
N VAL A 150 1.66 12.42 3.37
CA VAL A 150 3.02 12.94 3.64
C VAL A 150 3.89 12.58 2.46
N GLU A 151 4.47 13.56 1.79
CA GLU A 151 5.23 13.38 0.56
C GLU A 151 6.55 14.15 0.59
N LEU A 152 7.60 13.53 0.07
CA LEU A 152 8.89 14.18 -0.14
C LEU A 152 8.86 15.00 -1.44
N ASP A 153 9.42 16.21 -1.42
CA ASP A 153 9.76 16.96 -2.60
C ASP A 153 10.84 16.20 -3.38
N ARG A 154 10.51 15.81 -4.61
CA ARG A 154 11.31 14.90 -5.41
C ARG A 154 12.36 15.61 -6.26
N THR A 155 12.51 16.91 -6.09
CA THR A 155 13.59 17.66 -6.72
C THR A 155 14.94 17.20 -6.15
N ASN A 156 15.84 16.73 -7.02
CA ASN A 156 17.22 16.34 -6.68
C ASN A 156 17.37 15.22 -5.63
N LEU A 157 16.61 14.13 -5.75
CA LEU A 157 16.81 12.95 -4.91
C LEU A 157 18.20 12.34 -5.11
N THR A 158 18.96 12.25 -4.02
CA THR A 158 20.32 11.70 -4.01
C THR A 158 20.38 10.49 -3.07
N LEU A 159 20.93 9.37 -3.52
CA LEU A 159 21.18 8.22 -2.66
C LEU A 159 22.26 8.56 -1.64
N SER A 160 22.13 8.02 -0.42
CA SER A 160 23.19 8.15 0.57
C SER A 160 24.48 7.46 0.12
N ASP A 161 25.62 8.01 0.49
CA ASP A 161 26.92 7.46 0.11
C ASP A 161 27.15 6.03 0.62
N GLN A 162 26.54 5.68 1.76
CA GLN A 162 26.60 4.31 2.27
C GLN A 162 25.87 3.33 1.35
N VAL A 163 24.66 3.68 0.88
CA VAL A 163 23.92 2.82 -0.05
C VAL A 163 24.70 2.62 -1.34
N LYS A 164 25.29 3.70 -1.89
CA LYS A 164 26.12 3.62 -3.11
C LYS A 164 27.28 2.65 -2.96
N LYS A 165 27.96 2.66 -1.80
CA LYS A 165 29.09 1.75 -1.50
C LYS A 165 28.64 0.30 -1.35
N ASP A 166 27.44 0.08 -0.81
CA ASP A 166 26.91 -1.25 -0.54
C ASP A 166 26.30 -1.92 -1.79
N VAL A 167 26.11 -1.18 -2.90
CA VAL A 167 25.64 -1.77 -4.16
C VAL A 167 26.64 -2.83 -4.63
N PRO A 168 26.21 -4.09 -4.82
CA PRO A 168 27.08 -5.13 -5.33
C PRO A 168 27.67 -4.76 -6.70
N SER A 169 28.98 -4.87 -6.87
CA SER A 169 29.68 -4.56 -8.11
C SER A 169 29.52 -5.62 -9.21
N SER A 170 28.89 -6.75 -8.90
CA SER A 170 28.66 -7.86 -9.83
C SER A 170 27.30 -8.51 -9.58
N TRP A 171 26.84 -9.27 -10.57
CA TRP A 171 25.55 -9.96 -10.53
C TRP A 171 25.63 -11.26 -9.71
N ASN A 172 26.00 -11.14 -8.44
CA ASN A 172 26.04 -12.25 -7.49
C ASN A 172 24.68 -12.38 -6.77
N PRO A 173 23.96 -13.52 -6.91
CA PRO A 173 22.62 -13.66 -6.33
C PRO A 173 22.57 -13.51 -4.81
N ALA A 174 23.56 -14.02 -4.07
CA ALA A 174 23.57 -13.93 -2.61
C ALA A 174 23.84 -12.49 -2.13
N ALA A 175 24.73 -11.76 -2.82
CA ALA A 175 24.99 -10.36 -2.53
C ALA A 175 23.77 -9.48 -2.84
N LEU A 176 23.09 -9.71 -3.96
CA LEU A 176 21.84 -9.03 -4.31
C LEU A 176 20.73 -9.32 -3.31
N ALA A 177 20.56 -10.58 -2.90
CA ALA A 177 19.58 -10.95 -1.88
C ALA A 177 19.87 -10.26 -0.54
N SER A 178 21.13 -10.20 -0.12
CA SER A 178 21.54 -9.51 1.11
C SER A 178 21.31 -8.00 1.03
N PHE A 179 21.57 -7.39 -0.13
CA PHE A 179 21.28 -5.97 -0.37
C PHE A 179 19.78 -5.69 -0.28
N ILE A 180 18.94 -6.50 -0.94
CA ILE A 180 17.48 -6.36 -0.90
C ILE A 180 16.97 -6.60 0.53
N ASP A 181 17.50 -7.57 1.26
CA ASP A 181 17.08 -7.81 2.64
C ASP A 181 17.36 -6.59 3.54
N LYS A 182 18.52 -5.94 3.36
CA LYS A 182 18.94 -4.76 4.12
C LYS A 182 18.20 -3.47 3.73
N TYR A 183 18.11 -3.18 2.44
CA TYR A 183 17.64 -1.89 1.91
C TYR A 183 16.25 -1.93 1.31
N GLY A 184 15.71 -3.12 1.08
CA GLY A 184 14.47 -3.31 0.37
C GLY A 184 14.61 -3.16 -1.14
N THR A 185 13.50 -3.38 -1.83
CA THR A 185 13.41 -3.25 -3.29
C THR A 185 13.17 -1.81 -3.79
N HIS A 186 12.57 -0.96 -2.95
CA HIS A 186 12.10 0.39 -3.31
C HIS A 186 12.31 1.38 -2.16
N VAL A 187 12.18 2.68 -2.44
CA VAL A 187 12.26 3.76 -1.45
C VAL A 187 10.88 4.38 -1.23
N ILE A 188 10.53 4.66 0.02
CA ILE A 188 9.30 5.36 0.37
C ILE A 188 9.49 6.86 0.14
N VAL A 189 8.81 7.41 -0.86
CA VAL A 189 8.83 8.86 -1.16
C VAL A 189 7.51 9.55 -0.79
N GLY A 190 6.52 8.77 -0.37
CA GLY A 190 5.23 9.30 0.07
C GLY A 190 4.35 8.23 0.68
N VAL A 191 3.56 8.63 1.67
CA VAL A 191 2.61 7.78 2.37
C VAL A 191 1.25 8.48 2.48
N LYS A 192 0.18 7.73 2.23
CA LYS A 192 -1.19 8.17 2.53
C LYS A 192 -1.63 7.52 3.83
N MET A 193 -2.11 8.33 4.76
CA MET A 193 -2.53 7.90 6.08
C MET A 193 -4.05 7.90 6.17
N GLY A 194 -4.62 6.78 6.59
CA GLY A 194 -6.05 6.70 6.87
C GLY A 194 -6.57 5.28 6.98
N GLY A 195 -7.73 5.03 6.40
CA GLY A 195 -8.44 3.77 6.51
C GLY A 195 -9.04 3.33 5.20
N LYS A 196 -9.26 2.02 5.08
CA LYS A 196 -10.06 1.45 4.01
C LYS A 196 -11.04 0.44 4.58
N ASP A 197 -12.27 0.45 4.08
CA ASP A 197 -13.22 -0.63 4.23
C ASP A 197 -13.50 -1.17 2.82
N VAL A 198 -13.23 -2.45 2.61
CA VAL A 198 -13.25 -3.05 1.29
C VAL A 198 -13.86 -4.44 1.38
N VAL A 199 -14.88 -4.68 0.57
CA VAL A 199 -15.39 -5.99 0.24
C VAL A 199 -14.72 -6.41 -1.06
N HIS A 200 -14.25 -7.65 -1.12
CA HIS A 200 -13.66 -8.18 -2.32
C HIS A 200 -14.07 -9.64 -2.51
N ILE A 201 -14.07 -10.07 -3.76
CA ILE A 201 -14.38 -11.43 -4.17
C ILE A 201 -13.17 -11.96 -4.94
N LYS A 202 -12.73 -13.16 -4.54
CA LYS A 202 -11.82 -13.99 -5.32
C LYS A 202 -12.61 -15.18 -5.86
N GLN A 203 -12.88 -15.17 -7.17
CA GLN A 203 -13.56 -16.27 -7.83
C GLN A 203 -12.58 -17.36 -8.23
N SER A 204 -12.80 -18.58 -7.77
CA SER A 204 -12.04 -19.76 -8.20
C SER A 204 -12.31 -20.10 -9.67
N LYS A 205 -11.34 -20.69 -10.37
CA LYS A 205 -11.53 -21.21 -11.74
C LYS A 205 -12.63 -22.25 -11.87
N ASN A 206 -12.96 -22.93 -10.78
CA ASN A 206 -14.00 -23.96 -10.77
C ASN A 206 -15.41 -23.38 -10.53
N SER A 207 -15.54 -22.09 -10.22
CA SER A 207 -16.86 -21.48 -10.00
C SER A 207 -17.52 -21.09 -11.32
N ASP A 208 -18.80 -21.43 -11.46
CA ASP A 208 -19.60 -21.12 -12.64
C ASP A 208 -20.40 -19.81 -12.52
N LEU A 209 -20.24 -19.09 -11.40
CA LEU A 209 -20.94 -17.83 -11.16
C LEU A 209 -20.64 -16.81 -12.30
N PRO A 210 -21.68 -16.30 -13.01
CA PRO A 210 -21.48 -15.31 -14.06
C PRO A 210 -20.96 -13.97 -13.52
N PRO A 211 -20.20 -13.19 -14.31
CA PRO A 211 -19.68 -11.89 -13.87
C PRO A 211 -20.75 -10.90 -13.38
N ALA A 212 -21.95 -10.92 -13.98
CA ALA A 212 -23.06 -10.05 -13.59
C ALA A 212 -23.60 -10.36 -12.19
N GLU A 213 -23.78 -11.66 -11.88
CA GLU A 213 -24.20 -12.09 -10.54
C GLU A 213 -23.10 -11.84 -9.50
N LEU A 214 -21.83 -11.99 -9.88
CA LEU A 214 -20.71 -11.64 -9.02
C LEU A 214 -20.67 -10.15 -8.67
N GLN A 215 -20.88 -9.27 -9.66
CA GLN A 215 -21.00 -7.82 -9.44
C GLN A 215 -22.18 -7.46 -8.53
N LYS A 216 -23.34 -8.09 -8.78
CA LYS A 216 -24.54 -7.89 -7.96
C LYS A 216 -24.30 -8.31 -6.51
N LEU A 217 -23.69 -9.48 -6.29
CA LEU A 217 -23.31 -9.97 -4.97
C LEU A 217 -22.34 -9.01 -4.28
N LEU A 218 -21.29 -8.59 -4.97
CA LEU A 218 -20.31 -7.63 -4.45
C LEU A 218 -20.98 -6.33 -3.99
N LYS A 219 -21.87 -5.78 -4.83
CA LYS A 219 -22.62 -4.56 -4.52
C LYS A 219 -23.52 -4.74 -3.31
N GLN A 220 -24.28 -5.83 -3.25
CA GLN A 220 -25.17 -6.12 -2.12
C GLN A 220 -24.38 -6.17 -0.80
N LEU A 221 -23.28 -6.92 -0.78
CA LEU A 221 -22.43 -7.04 0.40
C LEU A 221 -21.76 -5.72 0.79
N ALA A 222 -21.32 -4.94 -0.19
CA ALA A 222 -20.72 -3.62 0.06
C ALA A 222 -21.75 -2.65 0.63
N ASP A 223 -22.95 -2.61 0.08
CA ASP A 223 -24.02 -1.74 0.56
C ASP A 223 -24.45 -2.14 1.98
N GLU A 224 -24.71 -3.42 2.27
CA GLU A 224 -25.03 -3.90 3.63
C GLU A 224 -24.00 -3.48 4.68
N ARG A 225 -22.71 -3.50 4.30
CA ARG A 225 -21.59 -3.21 5.20
C ARG A 225 -21.34 -1.71 5.39
N MET A 226 -21.42 -0.94 4.31
CA MET A 226 -20.99 0.47 4.28
C MET A 226 -22.11 1.46 4.63
N ILE A 227 -23.29 0.99 5.03
CA ILE A 227 -24.42 1.80 5.53
C ILE A 227 -24.10 2.52 6.85
N MET A 228 -23.09 2.10 7.63
CA MET A 228 -22.75 2.77 8.90
C MET A 228 -21.55 3.75 8.78
N PRO A 229 -21.65 4.99 9.33
CA PRO A 229 -20.58 5.98 9.28
C PRO A 229 -19.39 5.68 10.23
N SER A 230 -19.44 4.61 11.03
CA SER A 230 -18.34 4.19 11.89
C SER A 230 -17.30 3.37 11.11
N CYS A 231 -16.46 4.08 10.36
CA CYS A 231 -15.28 3.53 9.68
C CYS A 231 -14.22 3.08 10.70
N GLY A 232 -14.40 1.89 11.29
CA GLY A 232 -13.33 1.11 11.90
C GLY A 232 -12.88 0.05 10.91
N GLY A 233 -11.60 0.06 10.53
CA GLY A 233 -11.03 -0.81 9.48
C GLY A 233 -11.43 -2.28 9.61
N ARG A 234 -12.25 -2.78 8.67
CA ARG A 234 -12.65 -4.19 8.59
C ARG A 234 -12.55 -4.67 7.14
N THR A 235 -11.52 -5.44 6.79
CA THR A 235 -11.50 -6.20 5.53
C THR A 235 -12.17 -7.57 5.75
N ILE A 236 -13.13 -7.96 4.91
CA ILE A 236 -13.67 -9.34 4.87
C ILE A 236 -13.33 -9.97 3.52
N PHE A 237 -12.88 -11.23 3.59
CA PHE A 237 -12.51 -12.08 2.47
C PHE A 237 -13.65 -13.05 2.20
N LEU A 238 -14.14 -13.09 0.96
CA LEU A 238 -15.07 -14.12 0.51
C LEU A 238 -14.39 -14.97 -0.57
N LEU A 239 -14.23 -16.25 -0.26
CA LEU A 239 -13.82 -17.28 -1.21
C LEU A 239 -15.08 -17.97 -1.70
N LEU A 240 -15.34 -17.89 -3.01
CA LEU A 240 -16.40 -18.65 -3.64
C LEU A 240 -15.80 -19.94 -4.19
N GLU A 241 -16.01 -21.02 -3.46
CA GLU A 241 -15.82 -22.39 -3.93
C GLU A 241 -17.20 -23.03 -4.03
N ASP A 242 -17.66 -23.26 -5.27
CA ASP A 242 -18.83 -24.08 -5.50
C ASP A 242 -18.42 -25.52 -5.19
N GLN A 243 -18.76 -26.01 -4.00
CA GLN A 243 -18.72 -27.43 -3.69
C GLN A 243 -19.89 -28.07 -4.45
N LEU A 244 -19.57 -28.98 -5.38
CA LEU A 244 -20.56 -29.89 -5.97
C LEU A 244 -21.20 -30.76 -4.88
#